data_AF-A0A8X6MSA8-F1
#
_entry.id   AF-A0A8X6MSA8-F1
#
_cell.length_a   1.000
_cell.length_b   1.000
_cell.length_c   1.000
_cell.angle_alpha   90.00
_cell.angle_beta   90.00
_cell.angle_gamma   90.00
#
_symmetry.space_group_name_H-M   'P 1'
#
loop_
_entity.id
_entity.type
_entity.pdbx_description
1 polymer ?
#
loop_
_entity_poly.entity_id
_entity_poly.type
_entity_poly.pdbx_seq_one_letter_code
_entity_poly.pdbx_strand_id
1 'polypeptide(L)'
;MAVVVALNRKRDNLKDQLTKLLSAITDEETMDILQLETQLEILKKVQKKFEILKEDYYKSASDEEYLTIEASLSEIDQEIQHLEVLDFERDKLSNVLFLNIILEKLERESHKQYELTLKDNEVSDLDEFLNWLERRNQILNSINSHAVVKLNQGKPKSFLSRITNSLKIAACVI
;
A
#
# COMPACT_ATOMS: atom_id res chain seq x y z
N MET A 1 -2.96 17.03 -5.74
CA MET A 1 -2.57 18.27 -5.02
C MET A 1 -1.44 19.06 -5.71
N ALA A 2 -0.37 18.42 -6.22
CA ALA A 2 0.75 19.12 -6.90
C ALA A 2 0.35 19.89 -8.18
N VAL A 3 -0.61 19.37 -8.96
CA VAL A 3 -1.09 19.98 -10.21
C VAL A 3 -1.77 21.34 -9.94
N VAL A 4 -2.69 21.39 -8.98
CA VAL A 4 -3.41 22.63 -8.60
C VAL A 4 -2.44 23.72 -8.11
N VAL A 5 -1.41 23.34 -7.35
CA VAL A 5 -0.37 24.28 -6.89
C VAL A 5 0.43 24.87 -8.06
N ALA A 6 0.78 24.03 -9.05
CA ALA A 6 1.49 24.49 -10.25
C ALA A 6 0.63 25.44 -11.11
N LEU A 7 -0.67 25.14 -11.27
CA LEU A 7 -1.61 26.00 -12.01
C LEU A 7 -1.79 27.36 -11.32
N ASN A 8 -1.89 27.38 -9.99
CA ASN A 8 -1.98 28.62 -9.23
C ASN A 8 -0.73 29.50 -9.39
N ARG A 9 0.47 28.91 -9.41
CA ARG A 9 1.72 29.65 -9.69
C ARG A 9 1.73 30.25 -11.09
N LYS A 10 1.27 29.52 -12.12
CA LYS A 10 1.14 30.04 -13.49
C LYS A 10 0.14 31.21 -13.56
N ARG A 11 -1.01 31.10 -12.88
CA ARG A 11 -2.01 32.17 -12.75
C ARG A 11 -1.39 33.43 -12.12
N ASP A 12 -0.66 33.27 -11.03
CA ASP A 12 -0.09 34.41 -10.30
C ASP A 12 0.98 35.12 -11.15
N ASN A 13 1.78 34.37 -11.91
CA ASN A 13 2.72 34.95 -12.88
C ASN A 13 2.04 35.76 -13.98
N LEU A 14 0.89 35.29 -14.49
CA LEU A 14 0.11 36.03 -15.48
C LEU A 14 -0.52 37.29 -14.90
N LYS A 15 -1.01 37.21 -13.66
CA LYS A 15 -1.54 38.37 -12.91
C LYS A 15 -0.47 39.45 -12.73
N ASP A 16 0.76 39.05 -12.40
CA ASP A 16 1.89 39.97 -12.27
C ASP A 16 2.26 40.62 -13.62
N GLN A 17 2.27 39.84 -14.70
CA GLN A 17 2.52 40.37 -16.05
C GLN A 17 1.44 41.36 -16.49
N LEU A 18 0.17 41.07 -16.22
CA LEU A 18 -0.95 41.98 -16.51
C LEU A 18 -0.87 43.26 -15.69
N THR A 19 -0.50 43.18 -14.42
CA THR A 19 -0.39 44.36 -13.54
C THR A 19 0.73 45.29 -14.02
N LYS A 20 1.86 44.73 -14.46
CA LYS A 20 2.98 45.49 -15.06
C LYS A 20 2.62 46.13 -16.40
N LEU A 21 1.86 45.41 -17.23
CA LEU A 21 1.32 45.95 -18.48
C LEU A 21 0.38 47.12 -18.20
N LEU A 22 -0.53 46.94 -17.23
CA LEU A 22 -1.50 47.96 -16.87
C LEU A 22 -0.80 49.24 -16.43
N SER A 23 0.18 49.14 -15.51
CA SER A 23 0.94 50.30 -15.04
C SER A 23 1.67 51.01 -16.18
N ALA A 24 2.33 50.27 -17.06
CA ALA A 24 3.06 50.83 -18.20
C ALA A 24 2.17 51.54 -19.22
N ILE A 25 0.88 51.18 -19.30
CA ILE A 25 -0.09 51.79 -20.21
C ILE A 25 -0.79 53.00 -19.56
N THR A 26 -0.91 53.02 -18.23
CA THR A 26 -1.57 54.10 -17.48
C THR A 26 -0.65 55.23 -17.03
N ASP A 27 0.66 55.12 -17.20
CA ASP A 27 1.58 56.22 -16.92
C ASP A 27 1.28 57.42 -17.85
N GLU A 28 1.25 58.64 -17.31
CA GLU A 28 0.88 59.88 -18.02
C GLU A 28 1.88 60.31 -19.12
N GLU A 29 2.93 59.53 -19.33
CA GLU A 29 3.97 59.78 -20.33
C GLU A 29 3.51 59.27 -21.71
N THR A 30 3.58 60.11 -22.74
CA THR A 30 3.15 59.74 -24.09
C THR A 30 4.06 58.66 -24.66
N MET A 31 3.57 57.42 -24.75
CA MET A 31 4.30 56.31 -25.38
C MET A 31 4.50 56.54 -26.88
N ASP A 32 5.69 56.21 -27.38
CA ASP A 32 5.97 56.18 -28.81
C ASP A 32 5.39 54.93 -29.49
N ILE A 33 5.37 54.92 -30.83
CA ILE A 33 4.79 53.83 -31.63
C ILE A 33 5.52 52.50 -31.38
N LEU A 34 6.84 52.50 -31.21
CA LEU A 34 7.63 51.29 -30.98
C LEU A 34 7.35 50.69 -29.60
N GLN A 35 7.15 51.54 -28.59
CA GLN A 35 6.75 51.14 -27.25
C GLN A 35 5.36 50.52 -27.26
N LEU A 36 4.40 51.13 -27.96
CA LEU A 36 3.04 50.59 -28.12
C LEU A 36 3.05 49.22 -28.84
N GLU A 37 3.84 49.07 -29.90
CA GLU A 37 4.01 47.78 -30.59
C GLU A 37 4.60 46.71 -29.67
N THR A 38 5.56 47.09 -28.83
CA THR A 38 6.17 46.19 -27.83
C THR A 38 5.14 45.73 -26.79
N GLN A 39 4.34 46.66 -26.25
CA GLN A 39 3.28 46.32 -25.29
C GLN A 39 2.22 45.41 -25.91
N LEU A 40 1.82 45.66 -27.16
CA LEU A 40 0.89 44.82 -27.90
C LEU A 40 1.43 43.38 -28.04
N GLU A 41 2.71 43.22 -28.33
CA GLU A 41 3.34 41.91 -28.47
C GLU A 41 3.42 41.16 -27.14
N ILE A 42 3.69 41.86 -26.04
CA ILE A 42 3.65 41.28 -24.69
C ILE A 42 2.20 40.85 -24.35
N LEU A 43 1.21 41.69 -24.65
CA LEU A 43 -0.21 41.37 -24.41
C LEU A 43 -0.64 40.11 -25.17
N LYS A 44 -0.28 39.98 -26.46
CA LYS A 44 -0.54 38.79 -27.26
C LYS A 44 0.09 37.53 -26.64
N LYS A 45 1.32 37.62 -26.14
CA LYS A 45 1.99 36.51 -25.45
C LYS A 45 1.29 36.13 -24.15
N VAL A 46 0.86 37.11 -23.34
CA VAL A 46 0.10 36.90 -22.11
C VAL A 46 -1.23 36.22 -22.42
N GLN A 47 -1.96 36.70 -23.43
CA GLN A 47 -3.22 36.11 -23.88
C GLN A 47 -3.05 34.64 -24.30
N LYS A 48 -2.01 34.33 -25.08
CA LYS A 48 -1.72 32.94 -25.48
C LYS A 48 -1.45 32.03 -24.28
N LYS A 49 -0.69 32.52 -23.28
CA LYS A 49 -0.43 31.78 -22.04
C LYS A 49 -1.70 31.57 -21.20
N PHE A 50 -2.61 32.54 -21.21
CA PHE A 50 -3.89 32.44 -20.52
C PHE A 50 -4.77 31.33 -21.10
N GLU A 51 -4.87 31.24 -22.43
CA GLU A 51 -5.64 30.16 -23.08
C GLU A 51 -5.08 28.77 -22.76
N ILE A 52 -3.75 28.60 -22.76
CA ILE A 52 -3.11 27.35 -22.35
C ILE A 52 -3.43 27.02 -20.89
N LEU A 53 -3.34 28.00 -19.99
CA LEU A 53 -3.64 27.79 -18.57
C LEU A 53 -5.11 27.40 -18.34
N LYS A 54 -6.03 28.02 -19.10
CA LYS A 54 -7.46 27.70 -19.06
C LYS A 54 -7.71 26.26 -19.50
N GLU A 55 -7.10 25.83 -20.61
CA GLU A 55 -7.22 24.46 -21.09
C GLU A 55 -6.64 23.43 -20.09
N ASP A 56 -5.47 23.71 -19.52
CA ASP A 56 -4.86 22.89 -18.47
C ASP A 56 -5.77 22.76 -17.24
N TYR A 57 -6.43 23.86 -16.83
CA TYR A 57 -7.35 23.87 -15.68
C TYR A 57 -8.56 22.98 -15.93
N TYR A 58 -9.21 23.08 -17.10
CA TYR A 58 -10.36 22.24 -17.45
C TYR A 58 -9.98 20.76 -17.60
N LYS A 59 -8.79 20.43 -18.10
CA LYS A 59 -8.28 19.05 -18.11
C LYS A 59 -8.07 18.51 -16.71
N SER A 60 -7.48 19.30 -15.81
CA SER A 60 -7.25 18.90 -14.42
C SER A 60 -8.52 18.85 -13.57
N ALA A 61 -9.57 19.52 -14.03
CA ALA A 61 -10.91 19.48 -13.45
C ALA A 61 -11.80 18.41 -14.13
N SER A 62 -11.25 17.59 -15.04
CA SER A 62 -12.00 16.51 -15.65
C SER A 62 -12.42 15.53 -14.56
N ASP A 63 -13.73 15.36 -14.42
CA ASP A 63 -14.36 14.42 -13.48
C ASP A 63 -13.91 12.96 -13.73
N GLU A 64 -13.24 12.66 -14.84
CA GLU A 64 -12.77 11.30 -15.18
C GLU A 64 -11.82 10.70 -14.14
N GLU A 65 -10.86 11.46 -13.60
CA GLU A 65 -9.98 10.94 -12.52
C GLU A 65 -10.77 10.71 -11.24
N TYR A 66 -11.73 11.58 -10.93
CA TYR A 66 -12.60 11.44 -9.76
C TYR A 66 -13.53 10.23 -9.89
N LEU A 67 -14.18 10.07 -11.05
CA LEU A 67 -15.05 8.94 -11.39
C LEU A 67 -14.29 7.61 -11.36
N THR A 68 -13.05 7.59 -11.83
CA THR A 68 -12.21 6.39 -11.78
C THR A 68 -11.85 6.01 -10.34
N ILE A 69 -11.51 7.00 -9.51
CA ILE A 69 -11.23 6.80 -8.09
C ILE A 69 -12.50 6.36 -7.34
N GLU A 70 -13.64 6.95 -7.64
CA GLU A 70 -14.93 6.61 -7.03
C GLU A 70 -15.40 5.21 -7.43
N ALA A 71 -15.21 4.81 -8.68
CA ALA A 71 -15.45 3.43 -9.12
C ALA A 71 -14.53 2.44 -8.40
N SER A 72 -13.23 2.77 -8.28
CA SER A 72 -12.26 1.92 -7.57
C SER A 72 -12.59 1.81 -6.07
N LEU A 73 -13.05 2.89 -5.44
CA LEU A 73 -13.53 2.87 -4.05
C LEU A 73 -14.77 1.99 -3.90
N SER A 74 -15.71 2.09 -4.84
CA SER A 74 -16.90 1.24 -4.84
C SER A 74 -16.56 -0.24 -5.03
N GLU A 75 -15.54 -0.59 -5.82
CA GLU A 75 -15.05 -1.96 -5.95
C GLU A 75 -14.43 -2.46 -4.64
N ILE A 76 -13.60 -1.64 -3.98
CA ILE A 76 -13.00 -1.96 -2.67
C ILE A 76 -14.08 -2.17 -1.61
N ASP A 77 -15.12 -1.33 -1.58
CA ASP A 77 -16.24 -1.48 -0.64
C ASP A 77 -17.01 -2.79 -0.87
N GLN A 78 -17.20 -3.19 -2.14
CA GLN A 78 -17.81 -4.49 -2.47
C GLN A 78 -16.91 -5.66 -2.07
N GLU A 79 -15.59 -5.55 -2.25
CA GLU A 79 -14.64 -6.57 -1.80
C GLU A 79 -14.61 -6.68 -0.27
N ILE A 80 -14.67 -5.55 0.46
CA ILE A 80 -14.79 -5.55 1.92
C ILE A 80 -16.08 -6.24 2.35
N GLN A 81 -17.23 -5.90 1.76
CA GLN A 81 -18.49 -6.58 2.05
C GLN A 81 -18.43 -8.08 1.73
N HIS A 82 -17.80 -8.45 0.62
CA HIS A 82 -17.61 -9.85 0.27
C HIS A 82 -16.71 -10.55 1.30
N LEU A 83 -15.64 -9.90 1.78
CA LEU A 83 -14.78 -10.42 2.84
C LEU A 83 -15.49 -10.51 4.20
N GLU A 84 -16.38 -9.56 4.52
CA GLU A 84 -17.26 -9.62 5.70
C GLU A 84 -18.29 -10.75 5.60
N VAL A 85 -18.81 -11.04 4.41
CA VAL A 85 -19.69 -12.19 4.15
C VAL A 85 -18.91 -13.51 4.14
N LEU A 86 -17.65 -13.48 3.68
CA LEU A 86 -16.67 -14.54 3.84
C LEU A 86 -16.09 -14.62 5.25
N ASP A 87 -16.54 -13.79 6.20
CA ASP A 87 -16.49 -14.13 7.62
C ASP A 87 -17.55 -15.21 7.86
N PHE A 88 -17.35 -16.33 7.13
CA PHE A 88 -18.30 -17.38 6.80
C PHE A 88 -19.30 -17.51 7.93
N GLU A 89 -20.60 -17.49 7.62
CA GLU A 89 -21.54 -18.15 8.52
C GLU A 89 -20.90 -19.48 8.89
N ARG A 90 -20.42 -19.60 10.13
CA ARG A 90 -19.54 -20.69 10.56
C ARG A 90 -20.34 -21.96 10.57
N ASP A 91 -20.60 -22.47 9.38
CA ASP A 91 -21.22 -23.75 9.18
C ASP A 91 -20.17 -24.81 9.50
N LYS A 92 -20.65 -25.98 9.90
CA LYS A 92 -19.78 -27.06 10.31
C LYS A 92 -18.88 -27.56 9.17
N LEU A 93 -19.24 -27.32 7.90
CA LEU A 93 -18.50 -27.80 6.74
C LEU A 93 -17.31 -26.90 6.42
N SER A 94 -17.53 -25.59 6.40
CA SER A 94 -16.52 -24.55 6.21
C SER A 94 -15.45 -24.63 7.31
N ASN A 95 -15.87 -24.79 8.57
CA ASN A 95 -14.94 -24.99 9.69
C ASN A 95 -14.02 -26.21 9.48
N VAL A 96 -14.57 -27.34 9.02
CA VAL A 96 -13.80 -28.56 8.75
C VAL A 96 -12.84 -28.37 7.57
N LEU A 97 -13.27 -27.68 6.51
CA LEU A 97 -12.39 -27.37 5.37
C LEU A 97 -11.24 -26.44 5.79
N PHE A 98 -11.51 -25.40 6.56
CA PHE A 98 -10.49 -24.49 7.08
C PHE A 98 -9.50 -25.21 8.00
N LEU A 99 -10.00 -26.03 8.93
CA LEU A 99 -9.16 -26.87 9.78
C LEU A 99 -8.22 -27.73 8.95
N ASN A 100 -8.73 -28.44 7.94
CA ASN A 100 -7.90 -29.30 7.10
C ASN A 100 -6.82 -28.51 6.34
N ILE A 101 -7.16 -27.37 5.74
CA ILE A 101 -6.19 -26.53 5.01
C ILE A 101 -5.09 -26.01 5.95
N ILE A 102 -5.43 -25.60 7.17
CA ILE A 102 -4.44 -25.08 8.12
C ILE A 102 -3.57 -26.21 8.68
N LEU A 103 -4.16 -27.37 8.98
CA LEU A 103 -3.43 -28.56 9.45
C LEU A 103 -2.36 -29.00 8.46
N GLU A 104 -2.67 -29.03 7.16
CA GLU A 104 -1.70 -29.36 6.10
C GLU A 104 -0.52 -28.36 6.04
N LYS A 105 -0.74 -27.12 6.46
CA LYS A 105 0.29 -26.06 6.46
C LYS A 105 1.09 -25.99 7.75
N LEU A 106 0.72 -26.72 8.80
CA LEU A 106 1.49 -26.75 10.03
C LEU A 106 2.80 -27.50 9.86
N GLU A 107 3.86 -26.98 10.50
CA GLU A 107 5.11 -27.71 10.61
C GLU A 107 4.90 -29.06 11.29
N ARG A 108 5.67 -30.08 10.87
CA ARG A 108 5.49 -31.48 11.30
C ARG A 108 5.40 -31.66 12.81
N GLU A 109 6.19 -30.90 13.58
CA GLU A 109 6.19 -31.02 15.04
C GLU A 109 4.94 -30.41 15.67
N SER A 110 4.53 -29.22 15.22
CA SER A 110 3.29 -28.60 15.71
C SER A 110 2.05 -29.38 15.31
N HIS A 111 2.04 -30.03 14.14
CA HIS A 111 0.97 -30.94 13.73
C HIS A 111 0.80 -32.12 14.71
N LYS A 112 1.90 -32.80 15.06
CA LYS A 112 1.88 -33.91 16.03
C LYS A 112 1.43 -33.46 17.42
N GLN A 113 1.90 -32.30 17.87
CA GLN A 113 1.49 -31.76 19.17
C GLN A 113 -0.01 -31.45 19.21
N TYR A 114 -0.59 -31.04 18.09
CA TYR A 114 -2.04 -30.86 18.00
C TYR A 114 -2.80 -32.19 18.02
N GLU A 115 -2.37 -33.18 17.24
CA GLU A 115 -3.00 -34.53 17.24
C GLU A 115 -3.03 -35.15 18.64
N LEU A 116 -1.99 -34.94 19.46
CA LEU A 116 -1.93 -35.40 20.85
C LEU A 116 -2.92 -34.71 21.79
N THR A 117 -3.42 -33.52 21.42
CA THR A 117 -4.44 -32.79 22.19
C THR A 117 -5.87 -33.22 21.86
N LEU A 118 -6.06 -33.97 20.77
CA LEU A 118 -7.36 -34.49 20.38
C LEU A 118 -7.76 -35.69 21.24
N LYS A 119 -9.02 -35.74 21.64
CA LYS A 119 -9.63 -36.93 22.26
C LYS A 119 -10.23 -37.79 21.15
N ASP A 120 -10.12 -39.10 21.29
CA ASP A 120 -10.50 -40.06 20.24
C ASP A 120 -11.89 -39.78 19.64
N ASN A 121 -11.93 -39.63 18.32
CA ASN A 121 -13.11 -39.60 17.42
C ASN A 121 -14.03 -38.37 17.35
N GLU A 122 -13.67 -37.20 17.89
CA GLU A 122 -14.45 -35.97 17.65
C GLU A 122 -13.76 -35.01 16.67
N VAL A 123 -14.52 -34.48 15.71
CA VAL A 123 -14.10 -33.40 14.82
C VAL A 123 -13.93 -32.15 15.66
N SER A 124 -12.70 -31.65 15.76
CA SER A 124 -12.37 -30.48 16.59
C SER A 124 -13.12 -29.24 16.14
N ASP A 125 -13.52 -28.40 17.09
CA ASP A 125 -14.08 -27.11 16.77
C ASP A 125 -12.99 -26.13 16.29
N LEU A 126 -13.31 -25.28 15.31
CA LEU A 126 -12.35 -24.34 14.73
C LEU A 126 -11.86 -23.33 15.78
N ASP A 127 -12.71 -22.89 16.71
CA ASP A 127 -12.30 -21.96 17.76
C ASP A 127 -11.33 -22.62 18.75
N GLU A 128 -11.58 -23.90 19.06
CA GLU A 128 -10.69 -24.66 19.93
C GLU A 128 -9.30 -24.84 19.31
N PHE A 129 -9.24 -25.11 18.00
CA PHE A 129 -7.99 -25.18 17.25
C PHE A 129 -7.25 -23.83 17.19
N LEU A 130 -7.95 -22.72 16.89
CA LEU A 130 -7.33 -21.40 16.81
C LEU A 130 -6.76 -20.96 18.17
N ASN A 131 -7.49 -21.23 19.26
CA ASN A 131 -7.01 -21.01 20.62
C ASN A 131 -5.76 -21.86 20.95
N TRP A 132 -5.73 -23.11 20.50
CA TRP A 132 -4.55 -23.97 20.63
C TRP A 132 -3.36 -23.39 19.86
N LEU A 133 -3.57 -22.95 18.62
CA LEU A 133 -2.54 -22.40 17.75
C LEU A 133 -1.93 -21.13 18.35
N GLU A 134 -2.76 -20.25 18.90
CA GLU A 134 -2.31 -19.04 19.58
C GLU A 134 -1.43 -19.37 20.79
N ARG A 135 -1.86 -20.30 21.66
CA ARG A 135 -1.06 -20.77 22.81
C ARG A 135 0.27 -21.38 22.36
N ARG A 136 0.26 -22.18 21.30
CA ARG A 136 1.47 -22.78 20.73
C ARG A 136 2.44 -21.71 20.23
N ASN A 137 1.94 -20.68 19.58
CA ASN A 137 2.73 -19.54 19.11
C ASN A 137 3.34 -18.76 20.29
N GLN A 138 2.56 -18.49 21.35
CA GLN A 138 3.07 -17.86 22.58
C GLN A 138 4.19 -18.66 23.24
N ILE A 139 4.07 -19.99 23.27
CA ILE A 139 5.11 -20.90 23.79
C ILE A 139 6.37 -20.82 22.91
N LEU A 140 6.22 -20.87 21.58
CA LEU A 140 7.35 -20.75 20.64
C LEU A 140 8.09 -19.42 20.81
N ASN A 141 7.36 -18.32 20.92
CA ASN A 141 7.94 -16.99 21.13
C ASN A 141 8.64 -16.88 22.49
N SER A 142 8.08 -17.50 23.53
CA SER A 142 8.70 -17.57 24.86
C SER A 142 9.99 -18.40 24.84
N ILE A 143 10.00 -19.54 24.14
CA ILE A 143 11.19 -20.37 23.96
C ILE A 143 12.25 -19.64 23.14
N ASN A 144 11.87 -18.98 22.04
CA ASN A 144 12.79 -18.20 21.22
C ASN A 144 13.42 -17.05 22.02
N SER A 145 12.61 -16.36 22.83
CA SER A 145 13.08 -15.32 23.75
C SER A 145 14.05 -15.87 24.81
N HIS A 146 13.77 -17.05 25.37
CA HIS A 146 14.66 -17.72 26.33
C HIS A 146 15.91 -18.34 25.67
N ALA A 147 15.85 -18.74 24.40
CA ALA A 147 16.99 -19.26 23.63
C ALA A 147 18.03 -18.16 23.37
N VAL A 148 17.56 -16.93 23.08
CA VAL A 148 18.42 -15.75 22.96
C VAL A 148 19.09 -15.40 24.30
N VAL A 149 18.40 -15.60 25.43
CA VAL A 149 18.98 -15.35 26.76
C VAL A 149 20.00 -16.42 27.18
N LYS A 150 19.79 -17.70 26.83
CA LYS A 150 20.72 -18.79 27.19
C LYS A 150 22.02 -18.85 26.37
N LEU A 151 22.08 -18.23 25.19
CA LEU A 151 23.32 -18.11 24.40
C LEU A 151 24.31 -17.07 24.96
N ASN A 152 23.85 -16.16 25.83
CA ASN A 152 24.69 -15.09 26.39
C ASN A 152 25.32 -15.44 27.75
N GLN A 153 25.07 -16.64 28.30
CA GLN A 153 25.71 -17.08 29.55
C GLN A 153 26.12 -18.56 29.49
N GLY A 154 27.21 -18.85 28.79
CA GLY A 154 27.88 -20.16 28.86
C GLY A 154 28.77 -20.45 27.66
N LYS A 155 30.08 -20.58 27.90
CA LYS A 155 31.18 -20.85 26.96
C LYS A 155 30.82 -21.77 25.77
N PRO A 156 31.40 -21.53 24.58
CA PRO A 156 31.09 -22.30 23.37
C PRO A 156 31.83 -23.64 23.42
N LYS A 157 31.11 -24.76 23.50
CA LYS A 157 31.66 -26.07 23.11
C LYS A 157 30.63 -26.86 22.30
N SER A 158 30.95 -26.98 21.02
CA SER A 158 30.62 -28.07 20.10
C SER A 158 29.15 -28.42 19.86
N PHE A 159 28.43 -27.60 19.10
CA PHE A 159 27.24 -28.07 18.34
C PHE A 159 27.24 -27.69 16.85
N LEU A 160 28.22 -26.89 16.39
CA LEU A 160 28.31 -26.45 14.99
C LEU A 160 29.11 -27.39 14.07
N SER A 161 29.39 -28.63 14.46
CA SER A 161 30.00 -29.63 13.57
C SER A 161 28.99 -30.58 12.91
N ARG A 162 27.69 -30.48 13.21
CA ARG A 162 26.68 -31.42 12.67
C ARG A 162 25.87 -30.86 11.49
N ILE A 163 25.93 -29.56 11.21
CA ILE A 163 25.15 -28.93 10.12
C ILE A 163 25.85 -29.00 8.75
N THR A 164 27.14 -29.35 8.68
CA THR A 164 27.88 -29.38 7.40
C THR A 164 27.91 -30.74 6.70
N ASN A 165 27.28 -31.79 7.24
CA ASN A 165 27.33 -33.15 6.65
C ASN A 165 26.02 -33.66 6.05
N SER A 166 24.95 -32.87 5.97
CA SER A 166 23.71 -33.27 5.27
C SER A 166 23.47 -32.54 3.94
N LEU A 167 24.46 -31.80 3.43
CA LEU A 167 24.44 -31.18 2.10
C LEU A 167 25.27 -31.97 1.07
N LYS A 168 25.24 -33.30 1.13
CA LYS A 168 25.67 -34.20 0.05
C LYS A 168 24.77 -35.43 0.10
N ILE A 169 24.28 -35.88 -1.06
CA ILE A 169 23.25 -36.92 -1.32
C ILE A 169 21.84 -36.28 -1.36
N ALA A 170 21.16 -36.08 -2.49
CA ALA A 170 21.31 -36.66 -3.82
C ALA A 170 20.90 -35.64 -4.91
N ALA A 171 21.82 -35.40 -5.84
CA ALA A 171 21.47 -35.32 -7.26
C ALA A 171 21.36 -36.76 -7.77
N CYS A 172 20.17 -37.16 -8.20
CA CYS A 172 19.78 -38.35 -8.98
C CYS A 172 18.24 -38.40 -8.88
N VAL A 173 17.39 -38.55 -9.89
CA VAL A 173 17.43 -38.88 -11.32
C VAL A 173 15.99 -38.59 -11.79
N ILE A 174 15.84 -37.94 -12.94
CA ILE A 174 14.69 -37.87 -13.87
C ILE A 174 13.30 -37.64 -13.25
#